data_AF-A0A7W7ZF16-F1
#
_entry.id   AF-A0A7W7ZF16-F1
#
_cell.length_a   1.000
_cell.length_b   1.000
_cell.length_c   1.000
_cell.angle_alpha   90.00
_cell.angle_beta   90.00
_cell.angle_gamma   90.00
#
_symmetry.space_group_name_H-M   'P 1'
#
loop_
_entity.id
_entity.type
_entity.pdbx_description
1 polymer ?
#
loop_
_entity_poly.entity_id
_entity_poly.type
_entity_poly.pdbx_seq_one_letter_code
_entity_poly.pdbx_strand_id
1 'polypeptide(L)' 'MTEGPQEVTEGGKDAVVIVSKKEWLERAEPKQSMAEFLLNSPLRDSDLELPSRKWKTRPLKF' A
#
# COMPACT_ATOMS: atom_id res chain seq x y z
N MET A 1 -19.36 -6.83 20.25
CA MET A 1 -18.49 -7.45 19.22
C MET A 1 -17.70 -6.31 18.61
N THR A 2 -16.37 -6.39 18.61
CA THR A 2 -15.51 -5.34 18.06
C THR A 2 -15.56 -5.45 16.54
N GLU A 3 -16.27 -4.54 15.87
CA GLU A 3 -16.32 -4.49 14.41
C GLU A 3 -15.08 -3.75 13.91
N GLY A 4 -14.15 -4.48 13.30
CA GLY A 4 -12.96 -3.90 12.69
C GLY A 4 -11.93 -4.95 12.28
N PRO A 5 -10.96 -4.59 11.42
CA PRO A 5 -9.86 -5.46 11.06
C PRO A 5 -9.06 -5.88 12.30
N GLN A 6 -8.60 -7.12 12.33
CA GLN A 6 -7.69 -7.56 13.38
C GLN A 6 -6.25 -7.31 12.93
N GLU A 7 -5.51 -6.57 13.74
CA GLU A 7 -4.08 -6.31 13.56
C GLU A 7 -3.25 -7.41 14.21
N VAL A 8 -2.30 -7.97 13.47
CA VAL A 8 -1.31 -8.93 13.97
C VAL A 8 0.08 -8.32 13.80
N THR A 9 0.81 -8.19 14.92
CA THR A 9 2.18 -7.66 14.95
C THR A 9 3.20 -8.80 14.97
N GLU A 10 4.30 -8.67 14.22
CA GLU A 10 5.48 -9.54 14.35
C GLU A 10 6.61 -8.72 14.97
N GLY A 11 7.07 -9.11 16.17
CA GLY A 11 8.18 -8.41 16.85
C GLY A 11 7.89 -6.93 17.17
N GLY A 12 6.62 -6.56 17.39
CA GLY A 12 6.21 -5.19 17.68
C GLY A 12 6.15 -4.25 16.46
N LYS A 13 6.21 -4.80 15.25
CA LYS A 13 6.02 -4.06 13.99
C LYS A 13 4.78 -4.59 13.27
N ASP A 14 4.09 -3.68 12.59
CA ASP A 14 2.89 -4.00 11.81
C ASP A 14 3.25 -5.03 10.73
N ALA A 15 2.63 -6.21 10.79
CA ALA A 15 2.96 -7.33 9.92
C ALA A 15 1.81 -7.68 8.97
N VAL A 16 0.59 -7.88 9.49
CA VAL A 16 -0.58 -8.30 8.69
C VAL A 16 -1.88 -7.76 9.28
N VAL A 17 -2.82 -7.37 8.40
CA VAL A 17 -4.21 -7.03 8.74
C VAL A 17 -5.16 -8.11 8.19
N ILE A 18 -6.00 -8.68 9.05
CA ILE A 18 -7.01 -9.69 8.67
C ILE A 18 -8.37 -9.00 8.49
N VAL A 19 -8.94 -9.15 7.29
CA VAL A 19 -10.28 -8.64 6.92
C VAL A 19 -11.17 -9.76 6.40
N SER A 20 -12.49 -9.56 6.44
CA SER A 20 -13.44 -10.54 5.89
C SER A 20 -13.30 -10.65 4.37
N LYS A 21 -13.49 -11.87 3.82
CA LYS A 21 -13.40 -12.10 2.38
C LYS A 21 -14.40 -11.24 1.57
N LYS A 22 -15.59 -11.01 2.13
CA LYS A 22 -16.62 -10.17 1.52
C LYS A 22 -16.15 -8.72 1.38
N GLU A 23 -15.62 -8.15 2.46
CA GLU A 23 -15.09 -6.79 2.48
C GLU A 23 -13.88 -6.63 1.55
N TRP A 24 -13.01 -7.65 1.50
CA TRP A 24 -11.91 -7.67 0.54
C TRP A 24 -12.44 -7.63 -0.90
N LEU A 25 -13.37 -8.50 -1.27
CA LEU A 25 -13.90 -8.55 -2.64
C LEU A 25 -14.65 -7.28 -3.05
N GLU A 26 -15.35 -6.62 -2.11
CA GLU A 26 -16.01 -5.32 -2.35
C GLU A 26 -15.02 -4.17 -2.56
N ARG A 27 -13.78 -4.28 -2.06
CA ARG A 27 -12.75 -3.20 -2.10
C ARG A 27 -11.53 -3.54 -2.95
N ALA A 28 -11.39 -4.77 -3.41
CA ALA A 28 -10.21 -5.28 -4.13
C ALA A 28 -10.13 -4.81 -5.59
N GLU A 29 -11.23 -4.29 -6.14
CA GLU A 29 -11.20 -3.60 -7.43
C GLU A 29 -10.34 -2.33 -7.29
N PRO A 30 -9.25 -2.20 -8.06
CA PRO A 30 -8.45 -0.98 -8.06
C PRO A 30 -9.34 0.18 -8.53
N LYS A 31 -9.72 1.07 -7.61
CA LYS A 31 -10.64 2.18 -7.90
C LYS A 31 -10.12 3.15 -8.98
N GLN A 32 -8.82 3.14 -9.23
CA GLN A 32 -8.12 4.00 -10.18
C GLN A 32 -6.70 3.44 -10.39
N SER A 33 -6.12 3.68 -11.57
CA SER A 33 -4.72 3.29 -11.80
C SER A 33 -3.79 4.15 -10.95
N MET A 34 -2.62 3.62 -10.56
CA MET A 34 -1.60 4.41 -9.85
C MET A 34 -1.21 5.67 -10.64
N ALA A 35 -1.14 5.55 -11.97
CA ALA A 35 -0.86 6.69 -12.84
C ALA A 35 -1.94 7.78 -12.74
N GLU A 36 -3.21 7.39 -12.77
CA GLU A 36 -4.34 8.31 -12.66
C GLU A 36 -4.45 8.96 -11.27
N PHE A 37 -4.16 8.21 -10.21
CA PHE A 37 -4.07 8.75 -8.86
C PHE A 37 -2.97 9.82 -8.76
N LEU A 38 -1.77 9.52 -9.27
CA LEU A 38 -0.66 10.47 -9.23
C LEU A 38 -0.93 11.70 -10.10
N LEU A 39 -1.60 11.53 -11.26
CA LEU A 39 -1.99 12.62 -12.13
C LEU A 39 -2.99 13.58 -11.47
N ASN A 40 -3.93 13.05 -10.68
CA ASN A 40 -4.96 13.84 -9.98
C ASN A 40 -4.60 14.15 -8.52
N SER A 41 -3.36 13.88 -8.11
CA SER A 41 -2.92 14.06 -6.74
C SER A 41 -2.88 15.54 -6.36
N PRO A 42 -3.30 15.92 -5.13
CA PRO A 42 -3.05 17.26 -4.58
C PRO A 42 -1.56 17.61 -4.45
N LEU A 43 -0.69 16.61 -4.53
CA LEU A 43 0.77 16.77 -4.55
C LEU A 43 1.32 16.90 -5.98
N ARG A 44 0.47 16.91 -7.00
CA ARG A 44 0.91 17.23 -8.36
C ARG A 44 1.49 18.64 -8.37
N ASP A 45 2.63 18.80 -9.03
CA ASP A 45 3.38 20.06 -9.12
C ASP A 45 3.87 20.58 -7.75
N SER A 46 3.73 19.78 -6.68
CA SER A 46 4.54 19.97 -5.48
C SER A 46 5.98 19.60 -5.81
N ASP A 47 6.92 20.47 -5.45
CA ASP A 47 8.36 20.27 -5.68
C ASP A 47 8.92 19.23 -4.70
N LEU A 48 8.36 18.02 -4.77
CA LEU A 48 8.63 16.96 -3.82
C LEU A 48 9.99 16.34 -4.12
N GLU A 49 10.99 16.69 -3.32
CA GLU A 49 12.30 16.07 -3.40
C GLU A 49 12.24 14.63 -2.87
N LEU A 50 12.39 13.66 -3.77
CA LEU A 50 12.52 12.25 -3.37
C LEU A 50 13.98 11.94 -3.02
N PRO A 51 14.25 11.31 -1.87
CA PRO A 51 15.62 10.93 -1.52
C PRO A 51 16.17 9.92 -2.53
N SER A 52 17.48 10.02 -2.80
CA SER A 52 18.20 9.06 -3.64
C SER A 52 17.98 7.64 -3.12
N ARG A 53 17.29 6.83 -3.92
CA ARG A 53 16.94 5.46 -3.53
C ARG A 53 18.11 4.54 -3.83
N LYS A 54 18.96 4.30 -2.83
CA LYS A 54 20.00 3.26 -2.86
C LYS A 54 19.35 1.87 -2.75
N TRP A 55 18.66 1.43 -3.80
CA TRP A 55 18.20 0.05 -3.86
C TRP A 55 19.39 -0.88 -4.06
N LYS A 56 19.53 -1.87 -3.18
CA LYS A 56 20.15 -3.13 -3.59
C LYS A 56 19.14 -3.83 -4.48
N THR A 57 19.42 -3.93 -5.78
CA THR A 57 18.60 -4.74 -6.69
C THR A 57 18.49 -6.15 -6.10
N ARG A 58 17.25 -6.65 -5.97
CA ARG A 58 17.06 -8.07 -5.64
C ARG A 58 17.58 -8.86 -6.85
N PRO A 59 18.46 -9.86 -6.66
CA PRO A 59 18.97 -10.63 -7.78
C PRO A 59 17.79 -11.31 -8.49
N LEU A 60 17.63 -11.03 -9.78
CA LEU A 60 16.70 -11.77 -10.64
C LEU A 60 17.29 -13.17 -10.82
N LYS A 61 16.60 -14.18 -10.28
CA LYS A 61 16.91 -15.57 -10.59
C LYS A 61 16.20 -15.90 -11.90
N PHE A 62 16.99 -16.20 -12.93
CA PHE A 62 16.53 -16.85 -14.15
C PHE A 62 16.46 -18.37 -13.91
#